data_AF-A0A8J6SQP0-F1
#
_entry.id   AF-A0A8J6SQP0-F1
#
_cell.length_a   1.000
_cell.length_b   1.000
_cell.length_c   1.000
_cell.angle_alpha   90.00
_cell.angle_beta   90.00
_cell.angle_gamma   90.00
#
_symmetry.space_group_name_H-M   'P 1'
#
loop_
_entity.id
_entity.type
_entity.pdbx_description
1 polymer ?
#
loop_
_entity_poly.entity_id
_entity_poly.type
_entity_poly.pdbx_seq_one_letter_code
_entity_poly.pdbx_strand_id
1 'polypeptide(L)'
;MTQEPIEKLNRAEALILQGEQQLKQAALDFGMQFAQNLRQSIETLIRQLQESLMQSDDIHIEQYYVDLQSKIDELNQQMRQHSTLNF
;
A
#
# COMPACT_ATOMS: atom_id res chain seq x y z
N MET A 1 4.16 25.93 15.66
CA MET A 1 3.59 25.45 14.39
C MET A 1 3.46 23.95 14.52
N THR A 2 2.25 23.41 14.37
CA THR A 2 1.88 22.03 14.74
C THR A 2 2.61 21.01 13.86
N GLN A 3 3.14 19.94 14.46
CA GLN A 3 3.90 18.87 13.77
C GLN A 3 3.00 17.90 12.99
N GLU A 4 1.68 17.92 13.24
CA GLU A 4 0.69 17.00 12.68
C GLU A 4 0.70 16.86 11.14
N PRO A 5 0.74 17.95 10.31
CA PRO A 5 0.71 17.79 8.86
C PRO A 5 1.97 17.12 8.30
N ILE A 6 3.12 17.35 8.92
CA ILE A 6 4.40 16.73 8.52
C ILE A 6 4.38 15.24 8.90
N GLU A 7 3.86 14.91 10.08
CA GLU A 7 3.75 13.51 10.52
C GLU A 7 2.81 12.69 9.62
N LYS A 8 1.66 13.26 9.23
CA LYS A 8 0.73 12.60 8.30
C LYS A 8 1.38 12.32 6.95
N LEU A 9 2.08 13.31 6.38
CA LEU A 9 2.81 13.14 5.13
C LEU A 9 3.84 12.02 5.23
N ASN A 10 4.69 12.06 6.26
CA ASN A 10 5.74 11.06 6.45
C ASN A 10 5.18 9.63 6.59
N ARG A 11 4.05 9.48 7.30
CA ARG A 11 3.38 8.17 7.45
C ARG A 11 2.82 7.68 6.12
N ALA A 12 2.15 8.56 5.37
CA ALA A 12 1.59 8.19 4.08
C ALA A 12 2.68 7.82 3.07
N GLU A 13 3.78 8.58 3.02
CA GLU A 13 4.95 8.27 2.18
C GLU A 13 5.57 6.92 2.55
N ALA A 14 5.72 6.64 3.85
CA ALA A 14 6.22 5.35 4.32
C ALA A 14 5.31 4.19 3.89
N LEU A 15 3.99 4.37 3.97
CA LEU A 15 3.02 3.36 3.56
C LEU A 15 3.04 3.11 2.05
N ILE A 16 3.16 4.18 1.25
CA ILE A 16 3.30 4.07 -0.22
C ILE A 16 4.56 3.26 -0.57
N LEU A 17 5.71 3.61 0.01
CA LEU A 17 6.96 2.90 -0.23
C LEU A 17 6.86 1.42 0.17
N GLN A 18 6.19 1.12 1.29
CA GLN A 18 5.93 -0.25 1.71
C GLN A 18 5.09 -1.01 0.67
N GLY A 19 4.02 -0.42 0.16
CA GLY A 19 3.17 -1.04 -0.86
C GLY A 19 3.93 -1.37 -2.14
N GLU A 20 4.74 -0.44 -2.63
CA GLU A 20 5.60 -0.64 -3.80
C GLU A 20 6.61 -1.78 -3.59
N GLN A 21 7.25 -1.82 -2.41
CA GLN A 21 8.20 -2.87 -2.06
C GLN A 21 7.54 -4.25 -2.00
N GLN A 22 6.37 -4.37 -1.38
CA GLN A 22 5.66 -5.66 -1.30
C GLN A 22 5.21 -6.15 -2.67
N LEU A 23 4.73 -5.25 -3.53
CA LEU A 23 4.40 -5.61 -4.92
C LEU A 23 5.61 -6.08 -5.72
N LYS A 24 6.76 -5.45 -5.52
CA LYS A 24 8.02 -5.88 -6.15
C LYS A 24 8.43 -7.26 -5.63
N GLN A 25 8.39 -7.47 -4.32
CA GLN A 25 8.76 -8.75 -3.71
C GLN A 25 7.84 -9.87 -4.18
N ALA A 26 6.52 -9.65 -4.19
CA ALA A 26 5.54 -10.63 -4.68
C ALA A 26 5.79 -11.04 -6.15
N ALA A 27 6.15 -10.09 -7.01
CA ALA A 27 6.49 -10.39 -8.39
C ALA A 27 7.79 -11.19 -8.54
N LEU A 28 8.79 -10.93 -7.69
CA LEU A 28 10.06 -11.64 -7.71
C LEU A 28 9.91 -13.08 -7.20
N ASP A 29 9.14 -13.29 -6.14
CA ASP A 29 9.01 -14.59 -5.48
C ASP A 29 8.00 -15.51 -6.16
N PHE A 30 6.91 -14.97 -6.70
CA PHE A 30 5.76 -15.74 -7.20
C PHE A 30 5.36 -15.42 -8.64
N GLY A 31 5.98 -14.42 -9.26
CA GLY A 31 5.67 -13.97 -10.62
C GLY A 31 4.56 -12.91 -10.68
N MET A 32 4.43 -12.27 -11.84
CA MET A 32 3.57 -11.09 -12.03
C MET A 32 2.07 -11.36 -11.90
N GLN A 33 1.61 -12.59 -12.17
CA GLN A 33 0.19 -12.94 -12.12
C GLN A 33 -0.32 -13.16 -10.70
N PHE A 34 0.57 -13.53 -9.76
CA PHE A 34 0.22 -13.88 -8.39
C PHE A 34 -0.61 -12.78 -7.70
N ALA A 35 -0.18 -11.53 -7.82
CA ALA A 35 -0.79 -10.39 -7.16
C ALA A 35 -1.52 -9.45 -8.14
N GLN A 36 -1.91 -9.88 -9.34
CA GLN A 36 -2.39 -8.95 -10.38
C GLN A 36 -3.56 -8.08 -9.92
N ASN A 37 -4.57 -8.68 -9.27
CA ASN A 37 -5.73 -7.95 -8.76
C ASN A 37 -5.34 -6.99 -7.62
N LEU A 38 -4.54 -7.47 -6.66
CA LEU A 38 -4.07 -6.65 -5.54
C LEU A 38 -3.15 -5.51 -5.99
N ARG A 39 -2.29 -5.75 -6.97
CA ARG A 39 -1.43 -4.74 -7.59
C ARG A 39 -2.24 -3.59 -8.13
N GLN A 40 -3.26 -3.88 -8.94
CA GLN A 40 -4.10 -2.83 -9.52
C GLN A 40 -4.79 -1.99 -8.43
N SER A 41 -5.30 -2.62 -7.37
CA SER A 41 -5.91 -1.92 -6.24
C SER A 41 -4.89 -1.08 -5.47
N ILE A 42 -3.73 -1.63 -5.12
CA ILE A 42 -2.66 -0.94 -4.39
C ILE A 42 -2.14 0.27 -5.18
N GLU A 43 -1.85 0.10 -6.47
CA GLU A 43 -1.39 1.21 -7.33
C GLU A 43 -2.45 2.32 -7.46
N THR A 44 -3.73 1.95 -7.45
CA THR A 44 -4.82 2.92 -7.48
C THR A 44 -4.91 3.70 -6.15
N LEU A 45 -4.85 3.00 -5.02
CA LEU A 45 -4.88 3.62 -3.69
C LEU A 45 -3.65 4.50 -3.43
N ILE A 46 -2.47 4.11 -3.92
CA ILE A 46 -1.27 4.96 -3.87
C ILE A 46 -1.51 6.28 -4.59
N ARG A 47 -2.03 6.24 -5.83
CA ARG A 47 -2.33 7.47 -6.59
C ARG A 47 -3.36 8.34 -5.87
N GLN A 48 -4.45 7.74 -5.39
CA GLN A 48 -5.50 8.45 -4.68
C GLN A 48 -4.99 9.10 -3.38
N LEU A 49 -4.17 8.39 -2.60
CA LEU A 49 -3.55 8.92 -1.40
C LEU A 49 -2.61 10.08 -1.71
N GLN A 50 -1.79 9.98 -2.76
CA GLN A 50 -0.92 11.07 -3.23
C GLN A 50 -1.73 12.30 -3.64
N GLU A 51 -2.81 12.12 -4.41
CA GLU A 51 -3.70 13.21 -4.82
C GLU A 51 -4.36 13.89 -3.62
N SER A 52 -4.86 13.13 -2.64
CA SER A 52 -5.46 13.68 -1.43
C SER A 52 -4.46 14.42 -0.55
N LEU A 53 -3.20 13.93 -0.43
CA LEU A 53 -2.11 14.65 0.25
C LEU A 53 -1.84 16.00 -0.42
N MET A 54 -1.79 16.03 -1.76
CA MET A 54 -1.58 17.27 -2.52
C MET A 54 -2.74 18.27 -2.33
N GLN A 55 -3.97 17.77 -2.18
CA GLN A 55 -5.16 18.60 -1.97
C GLN A 55 -5.43 18.93 -0.50
N SER A 56 -4.65 18.39 0.44
CA SER A 56 -4.91 18.48 1.89
C SER A 56 -6.32 18.00 2.27
N ASP A 57 -6.81 16.96 1.60
CA ASP A 57 -8.13 16.38 1.85
C ASP A 57 -8.03 15.35 2.98
N ASP A 58 -8.07 15.82 4.23
CA ASP A 58 -7.86 15.02 5.44
C ASP A 58 -8.77 13.78 5.52
N ILE A 59 -10.02 13.87 5.06
CA ILE A 59 -10.98 12.75 5.13
C ILE A 59 -10.54 11.64 4.18
N HIS A 60 -10.23 12.00 2.94
CA HIS A 60 -9.80 11.04 1.94
C HIS A 60 -8.38 10.51 2.22
N ILE A 61 -7.49 11.31 2.81
CA ILE A 61 -6.17 10.84 3.26
C ILE A 61 -6.33 9.68 4.25
N GLU A 62 -7.12 9.86 5.30
CA GLU A 62 -7.31 8.81 6.31
C GLU A 62 -7.99 7.58 5.71
N GLN A 63 -8.99 7.78 4.85
CA GLN A 63 -9.69 6.67 4.18
C GLN A 63 -8.74 5.86 3.28
N TYR A 64 -8.03 6.52 2.36
CA TYR A 64 -7.12 5.85 1.44
C TYR A 64 -5.91 5.25 2.15
N TYR A 65 -5.46 5.84 3.25
CA TYR A 65 -4.43 5.25 4.11
C TYR A 65 -4.88 3.90 4.68
N VAL A 66 -6.07 3.84 5.29
CA VAL A 66 -6.62 2.60 5.86
C VAL A 66 -6.86 1.55 4.78
N ASP A 67 -7.41 1.95 3.64
CA ASP A 67 -7.66 1.05 2.51
C ASP A 67 -6.35 0.50 1.93
N LEU A 68 -5.33 1.34 1.78
CA LEU A 68 -4.00 0.93 1.30
C LEU A 68 -3.33 -0.05 2.28
N GLN A 69 -3.36 0.26 3.58
CA GLN A 69 -2.83 -0.60 4.62
C GLN A 69 -3.50 -1.99 4.58
N SER A 70 -4.83 -2.02 4.49
CA SER A 70 -5.61 -3.26 4.38
C SER A 70 -5.19 -4.10 3.17
N LYS A 71 -5.01 -3.47 2.00
CA LYS A 71 -4.59 -4.18 0.78
C LYS A 71 -3.15 -4.69 0.84
N ILE A 72 -2.26 -3.94 1.48
CA ILE A 72 -0.89 -4.39 1.75
C ILE A 72 -0.90 -5.61 2.69
N ASP A 73 -1.73 -5.60 3.73
CA ASP A 73 -1.84 -6.72 4.66
C ASP A 73 -2.42 -7.97 3.98
N GLU A 74 -3.40 -7.81 3.09
CA GLU A 74 -3.95 -8.88 2.26
C GLU A 74 -2.86 -9.49 1.36
N LEU A 75 -2.05 -8.66 0.70
CA LEU A 75 -0.91 -9.10 -0.11
C LEU A 75 0.09 -9.90 0.73
N ASN A 76 0.49 -9.36 1.87
CA ASN A 76 1.43 -10.00 2.78
C ASN A 76 0.89 -11.36 3.28
N GLN A 77 -0.41 -11.45 3.56
CA GLN A 77 -1.05 -12.70 3.94
C GLN A 77 -1.01 -13.72 2.81
N GLN A 78 -1.36 -13.33 1.58
CA GLN A 78 -1.29 -14.21 0.42
C GLN A 78 0.13 -14.73 0.20
N MET A 79 1.14 -13.86 0.26
CA MET A 79 2.55 -14.26 0.14
C MET A 79 2.94 -15.29 1.20
N ARG A 80 2.59 -15.07 2.48
CA ARG A 80 2.88 -16.03 3.55
C ARG A 80 2.20 -17.39 3.34
N GLN A 81 0.93 -17.37 2.91
CA GLN A 81 0.16 -18.59 2.66
C GLN A 81 0.79 -19.40 1.51
N HIS A 82 1.16 -18.72 0.42
CA HIS A 82 1.76 -19.37 -0.74
C HIS A 82 3.18 -19.88 -0.45
N SER A 83 3.98 -19.16 0.34
CA SER A 83 5.29 -19.65 0.81
C SER A 83 5.17 -20.91 1.66
N THR A 84 4.14 -21.02 2.51
CA THR A 84 3.96 -22.18 3.40
C THR A 84 3.50 -23.44 2.65
N LEU A 85 2.85 -23.29 1.50
CA LEU A 85 2.36 -24.41 0.67
C LEU A 85 3.44 -25.03 -0.23
N ASN A 86 4.60 -24.37 -0.38
CA ASN A 86 5.70 -24.81 -1.24
C ASN A 86 6.78 -25.62 -0.50
N PHE A 87 6.52 -26.04 0.74
CA PHE A 87 7.41 -26.89 1.55
C PHE A 87 6.84 -28.29 1.75
#